data_AF-A0A3D6CNI8-F1
#
_entry.id   AF-A0A3D6CNI8-F1
#
_cell.length_a   1.000
_cell.length_b   1.000
_cell.length_c   1.000
_cell.angle_alpha   90.00
_cell.angle_beta   90.00
_cell.angle_gamma   90.00
#
_symmetry.space_group_name_H-M   'P 1'
#
loop_
_entity.id
_entity.type
_entity.pdbx_description
1 polymer ?
#
loop_
_entity_poly.entity_id
_entity_poly.type
_entity_poly.pdbx_seq_one_letter_code
_entity_poly.pdbx_strand_id
1 'polypeptide(L)'
;CHLKISKDVLQIHSEHYKSTAQLKEGATLVVGAGDSGVQILSEISKTKAAVYFSGNTNITSLPQEILGKTLWWWFHKVGFLTAHKYSWIGKMLSKTGQPVIGTDVKTLFKKENITCVGRTLDANAKTIIFEKQTVSDIKNIVWATGFKPNFSWIDGIELDESNYPKNYRGVSKTIDG
;
A
#
# COMPACT_ATOMS: atom_id res chain seq x y z
N CYS A 1 2.38 -14.49 4.49
CA CYS A 1 3.83 -14.58 4.75
C CYS A 1 4.51 -15.33 3.62
N HIS A 2 5.70 -14.90 3.21
CA HIS A 2 6.43 -15.52 2.09
C HIS A 2 7.12 -16.81 2.55
N LEU A 3 6.93 -17.90 1.79
CA LEU A 3 7.36 -19.26 2.18
C LEU A 3 8.88 -19.47 2.15
N LYS A 4 9.61 -18.68 1.34
CA LYS A 4 11.07 -18.82 1.21
C LYS A 4 11.87 -18.02 2.25
N ILE A 5 11.23 -17.24 3.10
CA ILE A 5 11.91 -16.41 4.11
C ILE A 5 12.05 -17.20 5.41
N SER A 6 13.19 -17.06 6.08
CA SER A 6 13.47 -17.74 7.35
C SER A 6 12.43 -17.39 8.41
N LYS A 7 12.07 -18.37 9.25
CA LYS A 7 11.17 -18.19 10.39
C LYS A 7 11.72 -17.21 11.44
N ASP A 8 13.03 -16.96 11.43
CA ASP A 8 13.67 -15.98 12.31
C ASP A 8 13.30 -14.54 11.96
N VAL A 9 12.89 -14.27 10.72
CA VAL A 9 12.47 -12.94 10.27
C VAL A 9 11.00 -12.75 10.62
N LEU A 10 10.70 -11.74 11.43
CA LEU A 10 9.31 -11.40 11.75
C LEU A 10 8.62 -10.89 10.49
N GLN A 11 7.46 -11.46 10.16
CA GLN A 11 6.64 -11.00 9.05
C GLN A 11 5.25 -10.62 9.58
N ILE A 12 4.80 -9.41 9.28
CA ILE A 12 3.49 -8.91 9.70
C ILE A 12 2.80 -8.20 8.52
N HIS A 13 1.50 -8.43 8.33
CA HIS A 13 0.71 -7.68 7.38
C HIS A 13 0.23 -6.36 8.00
N SER A 14 0.04 -5.32 7.20
CA SER A 14 -0.40 -3.99 7.67
C SER A 14 -1.71 -4.04 8.46
N GLU A 15 -2.55 -5.04 8.22
CA GLU A 15 -3.78 -5.31 8.99
C GLU A 15 -3.52 -5.54 10.49
N HIS A 16 -2.43 -6.24 10.81
CA HIS A 16 -2.08 -6.64 12.17
C HIS A 16 -1.04 -5.72 12.81
N TYR A 17 -0.39 -4.87 12.01
CA TYR A 17 0.54 -3.86 12.50
C TYR A 17 -0.21 -2.77 13.28
N LYS A 18 0.26 -2.47 14.50
CA LYS A 18 -0.28 -1.43 15.39
C LYS A 18 0.79 -0.42 15.79
N SER A 19 2.02 -0.87 16.04
CA SER A 19 3.14 0.02 16.36
C SER A 19 4.49 -0.68 16.20
N THR A 20 5.56 0.13 16.23
CA THR A 20 6.94 -0.36 16.20
C THR A 20 7.30 -1.29 17.36
N ALA A 21 6.54 -1.28 18.45
CA ALA A 21 6.76 -2.15 19.61
C ALA A 21 6.55 -3.65 19.30
N GLN A 22 5.85 -3.98 18.21
CA GLN A 22 5.69 -5.36 17.75
C GLN A 22 6.91 -5.88 16.98
N LEU A 23 7.84 -5.00 16.60
CA LEU A 23 8.98 -5.34 15.77
C LEU A 23 10.17 -5.79 16.62
N LYS A 24 10.96 -6.73 16.09
CA LYS A 24 12.26 -7.09 16.66
C LYS A 24 13.24 -5.92 16.49
N GLU A 25 14.23 -5.84 17.37
CA GLU A 25 15.33 -4.90 17.16
C GLU A 25 16.11 -5.25 15.88
N GLY A 26 16.44 -4.23 15.08
CA GLY A 26 17.22 -4.35 13.85
C GLY A 26 16.48 -3.91 12.59
N ALA A 27 17.06 -4.24 11.43
CA ALA A 27 16.63 -3.69 10.15
C ALA A 27 15.21 -4.13 9.77
N THR A 28 14.41 -3.19 9.26
CA THR A 28 13.01 -3.43 8.90
C THR A 28 12.74 -3.11 7.44
N LEU A 29 12.11 -4.05 6.74
CA LEU A 29 11.63 -3.88 5.37
C LEU A 29 10.15 -3.53 5.38
N VAL A 30 9.76 -2.44 4.69
CA VAL A 30 8.36 -2.12 4.39
C VAL A 30 8.12 -2.38 2.90
N VAL A 31 7.12 -3.21 2.60
CA VAL A 31 6.78 -3.61 1.22
C VAL A 31 5.43 -3.02 0.84
N GLY A 32 5.40 -2.21 -0.21
CA GLY A 32 4.18 -1.60 -0.74
C GLY A 32 4.17 -0.07 -0.64
N ALA A 33 3.71 0.57 -1.72
CA ALA A 33 3.75 2.03 -1.94
C ALA A 33 2.40 2.74 -1.74
N GLY A 34 1.39 2.05 -1.21
CA GLY A 34 0.11 2.69 -0.87
C GLY A 34 0.20 3.53 0.41
N ASP A 35 -0.90 4.19 0.79
CA ASP A 35 -0.98 5.05 1.97
C ASP A 35 -0.47 4.35 3.23
N SER A 36 -0.97 3.15 3.54
CA SER A 36 -0.53 2.38 4.71
C SER A 36 0.97 2.09 4.69
N GLY A 37 1.54 1.75 3.53
CA GLY A 37 2.96 1.45 3.40
C GLY A 37 3.83 2.67 3.68
N VAL A 38 3.48 3.82 3.12
CA VAL A 38 4.21 5.08 3.36
C VAL A 38 4.05 5.57 4.79
N GLN A 39 2.86 5.47 5.37
CA GLN A 39 2.61 5.90 6.76
C GLN A 39 3.37 5.02 7.75
N ILE A 40 3.36 3.69 7.56
CA ILE A 40 4.13 2.75 8.37
C ILE A 40 5.64 3.01 8.19
N LEU A 41 6.10 3.23 6.95
CA LEU A 41 7.49 3.62 6.69
C LEU A 41 7.86 4.90 7.45
N SER A 42 6.99 5.92 7.43
CA SER A 42 7.17 7.17 8.16
C SER A 42 7.30 6.95 9.66
N GLU A 43 6.47 6.08 10.25
CA GLU A 43 6.56 5.72 11.67
C GLU A 43 7.86 4.99 12.01
N ILE A 44 8.19 3.92 11.28
CA ILE A 44 9.39 3.10 11.51
C ILE A 44 10.67 3.92 11.30
N SER A 45 10.67 4.87 10.36
CA SER A 45 11.81 5.76 10.11
C SER A 45 12.17 6.68 11.28
N LYS A 46 11.31 6.81 12.29
CA LYS A 46 11.62 7.55 13.53
C LYS A 46 12.51 6.75 14.49
N THR A 47 12.68 5.45 14.24
CA THR A 47 13.62 4.60 14.99
C THR A 47 15.05 4.79 14.47
N LYS A 48 16.05 4.32 15.24
CA LYS A 48 17.46 4.36 14.83
C LYS A 48 17.88 3.21 13.89
N ALA A 49 17.00 2.24 13.67
CA ALA A 49 17.32 1.07 12.85
C ALA A 49 17.35 1.41 11.35
N ALA A 50 18.06 0.61 10.57
CA ALA A 50 18.01 0.68 9.12
C ALA A 50 16.62 0.28 8.61
N VAL A 51 16.08 1.04 7.66
CA VAL A 51 14.76 0.82 7.09
C VAL A 51 14.87 0.67 5.58
N TYR A 52 14.42 -0.48 5.07
CA TYR A 52 14.37 -0.74 3.64
C TYR A 52 12.94 -0.51 3.14
N PHE A 53 12.81 0.15 1.98
CA PHE A 53 11.54 0.35 1.32
C PHE A 53 11.52 -0.35 -0.04
N SER A 54 10.61 -1.31 -0.20
CA SER A 54 10.36 -2.02 -1.45
C SER A 54 9.01 -1.62 -2.03
N GLY A 55 9.03 -0.78 -3.06
CA GLY A 55 7.83 -0.29 -3.72
C GLY A 55 8.16 0.71 -4.83
N ASN A 56 7.13 1.21 -5.51
CA ASN A 56 7.30 2.32 -6.44
C ASN A 56 7.72 3.56 -5.64
N THR A 57 8.82 4.22 -6.03
CA THR A 57 9.30 5.46 -5.40
C THR A 57 8.82 6.72 -6.13
N ASN A 58 8.27 6.56 -7.34
CA ASN A 58 7.66 7.65 -8.10
C ASN A 58 6.18 7.78 -7.75
N ILE A 59 5.92 8.24 -6.52
CA ILE A 59 4.57 8.44 -5.97
C ILE A 59 4.30 9.93 -5.84
N THR A 60 3.10 10.35 -6.25
CA THR A 60 2.61 11.72 -6.02
C THR A 60 2.05 11.83 -4.60
N SER A 61 2.44 12.89 -3.87
CA SER A 61 1.84 13.25 -2.58
C SER A 61 0.84 14.39 -2.72
N LEU A 62 -0.26 14.32 -1.97
CA LEU A 62 -1.24 15.41 -1.86
C LEU A 62 -1.37 15.83 -0.39
N PRO A 63 -1.52 17.14 -0.10
CA PRO A 63 -1.75 17.61 1.25
C PRO A 63 -3.16 17.20 1.74
N GLN A 64 -3.29 16.99 3.05
CA GLN A 64 -4.57 16.67 3.67
C GLN A 64 -5.53 17.88 3.68
N GLU A 65 -4.97 19.08 3.76
CA GLU A 65 -5.70 20.34 3.75
C GLU A 65 -5.15 21.32 2.71
N ILE A 66 -6.06 22.02 2.04
CA ILE A 66 -5.78 23.07 1.07
C ILE A 66 -6.63 24.28 1.46
N LEU A 67 -5.99 25.41 1.74
CA LEU A 67 -6.67 26.67 2.12
C LEU A 67 -7.63 26.52 3.32
N GLY A 68 -7.23 25.75 4.35
CA GLY A 68 -8.03 25.54 5.56
C GLY A 68 -9.27 24.66 5.37
N LYS A 69 -9.37 23.97 4.24
CA LYS A 69 -10.41 22.96 3.97
C LYS A 69 -9.74 21.62 3.62
N THR A 70 -10.38 20.52 3.97
CA THR A 70 -9.87 19.19 3.67
C THR A 70 -9.85 18.94 2.16
N LEU A 71 -8.92 18.11 1.70
CA LEU A 71 -8.88 17.64 0.31
C LEU A 71 -10.24 17.05 -0.13
N TRP A 72 -10.92 16.33 0.78
CA TRP A 72 -12.25 15.77 0.57
C TRP A 72 -13.34 16.84 0.35
N TRP A 73 -13.26 17.97 1.06
CA TRP A 73 -14.18 19.09 0.86
C TRP A 73 -14.06 19.66 -0.55
N TRP A 74 -12.82 19.82 -1.03
CA TRP A 74 -12.57 20.27 -2.41
C TRP A 74 -13.06 19.25 -3.43
N PHE A 75 -12.75 17.97 -3.25
CA PHE A 75 -13.21 16.89 -4.12
C PHE A 75 -14.75 16.81 -4.19
N HIS A 76 -15.44 17.06 -3.08
CA HIS A 76 -16.89 17.17 -3.07
C HIS A 76 -17.36 18.37 -3.91
N LYS A 77 -16.78 19.55 -3.68
CA LYS A 77 -17.18 20.80 -4.35
C LYS A 77 -17.02 20.78 -5.86
N VAL A 78 -15.97 20.11 -6.37
CA VAL A 78 -15.71 20.01 -7.82
C VAL A 78 -16.41 18.82 -8.48
N GLY A 79 -17.23 18.06 -7.73
CA GLY A 79 -17.96 16.89 -8.26
C GLY A 79 -17.06 15.67 -8.52
N PHE A 80 -15.85 15.63 -7.96
CA PHE A 80 -14.95 14.49 -8.11
C PHE A 80 -15.52 13.23 -7.44
N LEU A 81 -16.10 13.35 -6.25
CA LEU A 81 -16.67 12.23 -5.50
C LEU A 81 -17.96 11.67 -6.11
N THR A 82 -18.58 12.38 -7.06
CA THR A 82 -19.79 11.95 -7.77
C THR A 82 -19.47 11.41 -9.16
N ALA A 83 -18.20 11.41 -9.58
CA ALA A 83 -17.77 10.91 -10.88
C ALA A 83 -17.99 9.39 -10.98
N HIS A 84 -18.70 8.98 -12.03
CA HIS A 84 -19.01 7.57 -12.28
C HIS A 84 -17.92 6.89 -13.15
N LYS A 85 -17.61 5.59 -12.93
CA LYS A 85 -16.56 4.85 -13.70
C LYS A 85 -16.76 4.86 -15.23
N TYR A 86 -17.99 5.05 -15.70
CA TYR A 86 -18.32 5.15 -17.14
C TYR A 86 -18.19 6.59 -17.69
N SER A 87 -18.09 7.61 -16.84
CA SER A 87 -17.92 9.00 -17.28
C SER A 87 -16.49 9.22 -17.80
N TRP A 88 -16.29 10.30 -18.56
CA TRP A 88 -14.96 10.68 -19.04
C TRP A 88 -13.96 10.88 -17.89
N ILE A 89 -14.38 11.60 -16.84
CA ILE A 89 -13.58 11.81 -15.63
C ILE A 89 -13.26 10.48 -14.95
N GLY A 90 -14.26 9.60 -14.78
CA GLY A 90 -14.04 8.29 -14.15
C GLY A 90 -13.07 7.41 -14.92
N LYS A 91 -13.14 7.40 -16.26
CA LYS A 91 -12.20 6.68 -17.13
C LYS A 91 -10.78 7.26 -17.02
N MET A 92 -10.63 8.58 -16.96
CA MET A 92 -9.34 9.22 -16.74
C MET A 92 -8.75 8.82 -15.39
N LEU A 93 -9.53 8.90 -14.32
CA LEU A 93 -9.10 8.56 -12.96
C LEU A 93 -8.71 7.10 -12.80
N SER A 94 -9.41 6.18 -13.47
CA SER A 94 -9.08 4.75 -13.43
C SER A 94 -7.67 4.42 -13.96
N LYS A 95 -7.08 5.32 -14.77
CA LYS A 95 -5.74 5.17 -15.33
C LYS A 95 -4.66 5.80 -14.46
N THR A 96 -5.03 6.59 -13.46
CA THR A 96 -4.09 7.30 -12.59
C THR A 96 -3.93 6.52 -11.28
N GLY A 97 -2.69 6.33 -10.84
CA GLY A 97 -2.42 5.75 -9.52
C GLY A 97 -2.92 6.65 -8.40
N GLN A 98 -3.46 6.04 -7.33
CA GLN A 98 -3.91 6.79 -6.17
C GLN A 98 -2.71 7.51 -5.52
N PRO A 99 -2.75 8.84 -5.37
CA PRO A 99 -1.70 9.57 -4.69
C PRO A 99 -1.73 9.27 -3.19
N VAL A 100 -0.58 9.41 -2.54
CA VAL A 100 -0.48 9.28 -1.08
C VAL A 100 -0.87 10.59 -0.43
N ILE A 101 -1.74 10.53 0.58
CA ILE A 101 -2.34 11.71 1.20
C ILE A 101 -1.65 12.02 2.53
N GLY A 102 -1.31 13.29 2.73
CA GLY A 102 -0.82 13.84 4.00
C GLY A 102 0.64 13.53 4.33
N THR A 103 1.31 12.65 3.59
CA THR A 103 2.73 12.32 3.82
C THR A 103 3.61 12.85 2.71
N ASP A 104 4.65 13.60 3.07
CA ASP A 104 5.68 14.03 2.13
C ASP A 104 6.66 12.87 1.83
N VAL A 105 6.29 12.09 0.81
CA VAL A 105 7.08 10.95 0.32
C VAL A 105 8.49 11.34 -0.12
N LYS A 106 8.68 12.57 -0.65
CA LYS A 106 9.99 12.98 -1.21
C LYS A 106 10.99 13.24 -0.10
N THR A 107 10.59 13.90 0.97
CA THR A 107 11.45 14.09 2.14
C THR A 107 11.61 12.81 2.93
N LEU A 108 10.56 11.99 3.03
CA LEU A 108 10.62 10.70 3.70
C LEU A 108 11.69 9.80 3.06
N PHE A 109 11.68 9.60 1.75
CA PHE A 109 12.65 8.74 1.06
C PHE A 109 14.10 9.24 1.10
N LYS A 110 14.33 10.50 1.51
CA LYS A 110 15.67 11.10 1.68
C LYS A 110 16.23 10.96 3.10
N LYS A 111 15.46 10.43 4.05
CA LYS A 111 15.96 10.19 5.41
C LYS A 111 17.15 9.24 5.39
N GLU A 112 18.17 9.53 6.19
CA GLU A 112 19.45 8.80 6.21
C GLU A 112 19.31 7.31 6.53
N ASN A 113 18.34 6.94 7.37
CA ASN A 113 18.08 5.56 7.74
C ASN A 113 17.14 4.82 6.77
N ILE A 114 16.68 5.46 5.69
CA ILE A 114 15.81 4.83 4.69
C ILE A 114 16.60 4.52 3.42
N THR A 115 16.54 3.26 2.99
CA THR A 115 17.08 2.83 1.70
C THR A 115 15.96 2.31 0.79
N CYS A 116 15.72 2.98 -0.33
CA CYS A 116 14.72 2.56 -1.32
C CYS A 116 15.30 1.52 -2.29
N VAL A 117 14.97 0.24 -2.09
CA VAL A 117 15.62 -0.91 -2.74
C VAL A 117 15.00 -1.34 -4.07
N GLY A 118 13.87 -0.74 -4.46
CA GLY A 118 13.13 -1.13 -5.67
C GLY A 118 12.22 -2.33 -5.42
N ARG A 119 11.74 -2.99 -6.47
CA ARG A 119 10.87 -4.17 -6.34
C ARG A 119 11.65 -5.34 -5.74
N THR A 120 10.98 -6.11 -4.88
CA THR A 120 11.49 -7.41 -4.44
C THR A 120 11.39 -8.41 -5.60
N LEU A 121 12.49 -9.08 -5.91
CA LEU A 121 12.61 -10.04 -7.01
C LEU A 121 12.52 -11.49 -6.52
N ASP A 122 13.25 -11.82 -5.46
CA ASP A 122 13.19 -13.15 -4.82
C ASP A 122 13.66 -13.07 -3.36
N ALA A 123 13.47 -14.15 -2.62
CA ALA A 123 13.99 -14.31 -1.26
C ALA A 123 14.48 -15.73 -1.02
N ASN A 124 15.58 -15.87 -0.28
CA ASN A 124 16.16 -17.13 0.15
C ASN A 124 16.61 -17.03 1.62
N ALA A 125 15.83 -17.65 2.51
CA ALA A 125 16.02 -17.64 3.95
C ALA A 125 16.16 -16.22 4.51
N LYS A 126 17.38 -15.76 4.78
CA LYS A 126 17.65 -14.42 5.34
C LYS A 126 17.98 -13.39 4.27
N THR A 127 18.28 -13.83 3.06
CA THR A 127 18.68 -12.98 1.94
C THR A 127 17.47 -12.61 1.09
N ILE A 128 17.30 -11.33 0.81
CA ILE A 128 16.26 -10.81 -0.07
C ILE A 128 16.93 -10.07 -1.22
N ILE A 129 16.51 -10.41 -2.44
CA ILE A 129 17.03 -9.85 -3.68
C ILE A 129 16.04 -8.80 -4.17
N PHE A 130 16.51 -7.58 -4.36
CA PHE A 130 15.75 -6.46 -4.91
C PHE A 130 16.36 -6.01 -6.23
N GLU A 131 15.63 -5.18 -6.98
CA GLU A 131 16.12 -4.60 -8.24
C GLU A 131 17.45 -3.86 -8.11
N LYS A 132 17.68 -3.17 -6.98
CA LYS A 132 18.86 -2.33 -6.81
C LYS A 132 19.98 -2.99 -6.01
N GLN A 133 19.66 -3.94 -5.13
CA GLN A 133 20.62 -4.56 -4.23
C GLN A 133 20.11 -5.86 -3.62
N THR A 134 21.01 -6.59 -2.98
CA THR A 134 20.69 -7.76 -2.16
C THR A 134 20.99 -7.45 -0.69
N VAL A 135 20.10 -7.85 0.21
CA VAL A 135 20.19 -7.53 1.65
C VAL A 135 19.98 -8.81 2.46
N SER A 136 20.70 -8.98 3.57
CA SER A 136 20.63 -10.20 4.40
C SER A 136 20.48 -9.97 5.91
N ASP A 137 20.43 -8.71 6.35
CA ASP A 137 20.37 -8.31 7.76
C ASP A 137 18.94 -7.97 8.25
N ILE A 138 17.93 -8.04 7.36
CA ILE A 138 16.53 -7.75 7.65
C ILE A 138 16.00 -8.67 8.76
N LYS A 139 15.46 -8.06 9.82
CA LYS A 139 14.85 -8.74 10.98
C LYS A 139 13.33 -8.72 10.94
N ASN A 140 12.76 -7.69 10.32
CA ASN A 140 11.32 -7.49 10.25
C ASN A 140 10.88 -7.18 8.82
N ILE A 141 9.70 -7.67 8.43
CA ILE A 141 9.04 -7.34 7.17
C ILE A 141 7.61 -6.95 7.47
N VAL A 142 7.24 -5.73 7.09
CA VAL A 142 5.86 -5.25 7.10
C VAL A 142 5.30 -5.25 5.69
N TRP A 143 4.33 -6.13 5.45
CA TRP A 143 3.63 -6.25 4.18
C TRP A 143 2.46 -5.27 4.13
N ALA A 144 2.62 -4.17 3.41
CA ALA A 144 1.58 -3.17 3.12
C ALA A 144 1.12 -3.31 1.66
N THR A 145 0.83 -4.54 1.25
CA THR A 145 0.52 -4.93 -0.14
C THR A 145 -0.95 -4.85 -0.50
N GLY A 146 -1.79 -4.34 0.41
CA GLY A 146 -3.24 -4.24 0.22
C GLY A 146 -3.97 -5.54 0.54
N PHE A 147 -5.24 -5.61 0.13
CA PHE A 147 -6.15 -6.69 0.46
C PHE A 147 -6.80 -7.24 -0.79
N LYS A 148 -7.18 -8.52 -0.75
CA LYS A 148 -8.07 -9.12 -1.75
C LYS A 148 -9.45 -9.30 -1.11
N PRO A 149 -10.54 -8.79 -1.73
CA PRO A 149 -11.88 -9.03 -1.21
C PRO A 149 -12.23 -10.51 -1.32
N ASN A 150 -13.01 -11.01 -0.35
CA ASN A 150 -13.58 -12.35 -0.38
C ASN A 150 -15.09 -12.27 -0.61
N PHE A 151 -15.55 -12.83 -1.74
CA PHE A 151 -16.95 -12.87 -2.12
C PHE A 151 -17.59 -14.26 -1.94
N SER A 152 -16.88 -15.22 -1.35
CA SER A 152 -17.35 -16.61 -1.21
C SER A 152 -18.60 -16.78 -0.34
N TRP A 153 -19.02 -15.72 0.36
CA TRP A 153 -20.20 -15.71 1.23
C TRP A 153 -21.49 -15.32 0.48
N ILE A 154 -21.40 -14.90 -0.80
CA ILE A 154 -22.56 -14.54 -1.61
C ILE A 154 -22.84 -15.67 -2.60
N ASP A 155 -23.92 -16.40 -2.37
CA ASP A 155 -24.35 -17.49 -3.24
C ASP A 155 -24.91 -16.98 -4.57
N GLY A 156 -24.52 -17.61 -5.68
CA GLY A 156 -25.05 -17.32 -7.01
C GLY A 156 -24.53 -16.04 -7.68
N ILE A 157 -23.53 -15.36 -7.10
CA ILE A 157 -23.04 -14.09 -7.64
C ILE A 157 -22.23 -14.32 -8.92
N GLU A 158 -22.53 -13.56 -9.97
CA GLU A 158 -21.71 -13.59 -11.18
C GLU A 158 -20.44 -12.78 -10.99
N LEU A 159 -19.29 -13.41 -11.24
CA LEU A 159 -17.98 -12.76 -11.22
C LEU A 159 -17.50 -12.46 -12.65
N ASP A 160 -16.69 -11.41 -12.79
CA ASP A 160 -15.95 -11.08 -14.00
C ASP A 160 -14.60 -11.81 -14.07
N GLU A 161 -13.84 -11.57 -15.14
CA GLU A 161 -12.50 -12.16 -15.36
C GLU A 161 -11.48 -11.81 -14.27
N SER A 162 -11.73 -10.74 -13.51
CA SER A 162 -10.89 -10.34 -12.36
C SER A 162 -11.36 -10.95 -11.04
N ASN A 163 -12.34 -11.86 -11.06
CA ASN A 163 -13.02 -12.41 -9.88
C ASN A 163 -13.73 -11.35 -9.03
N TYR A 164 -14.20 -10.26 -9.63
CA TYR A 164 -15.04 -9.25 -8.97
C TYR A 164 -16.51 -9.40 -9.37
N PRO A 165 -17.46 -9.09 -8.48
CA PRO A 165 -18.89 -9.11 -8.80
C PRO A 165 -19.23 -8.22 -9.99
N LYS A 166 -19.91 -8.80 -10.99
CA LYS A 166 -20.49 -8.03 -12.08
C LYS A 166 -21.58 -7.12 -11.52
N ASN A 167 -21.34 -5.81 -11.58
CA ASN A 167 -22.27 -4.81 -11.05
C ASN A 167 -22.35 -3.57 -11.93
N TYR A 168 -23.51 -2.91 -11.85
CA TYR A 168 -23.70 -1.54 -12.32
C TYR A 168 -23.87 -0.64 -11.10
N ARG A 169 -22.89 0.25 -10.86
CA ARG A 169 -22.90 1.18 -9.71
C ARG A 169 -23.02 0.51 -8.33
N GLY A 170 -22.42 -0.67 -8.17
CA GLY A 170 -22.51 -1.43 -6.92
C GLY A 170 -23.77 -2.28 -6.79
N VAL A 171 -24.67 -2.27 -7.78
CA VAL A 171 -25.88 -3.10 -7.80
C VAL A 171 -25.67 -4.30 -8.72
N SER A 172 -25.91 -5.50 -8.19
CA SER A 172 -25.89 -6.73 -8.97
C SER A 172 -27.05 -6.75 -9.98
N LYS A 173 -26.86 -7.42 -11.11
CA LYS A 173 -27.95 -7.65 -12.09
C LYS A 173 -28.64 -8.99 -11.89
N THR A 174 -28.05 -9.89 -11.12
CA THR A 174 -28.43 -11.30 -11.06
C THR A 174 -28.98 -11.72 -9.72
N ILE A 175 -28.81 -10.89 -8.69
CA ILE A 175 -29.29 -11.13 -7.33
C ILE A 175 -29.89 -9.82 -6.83
N ASP A 176 -31.14 -9.88 -6.37
CA ASP A 176 -31.79 -8.76 -5.71
C ASP A 176 -31.21 -8.57 -4.29
N GLY A 177 -31.02 -7.31 -3.90
CA GLY A 177 -30.43 -6.92 -2.62
C GLY A 177 -31.44 -6.49 -1.57
#